data_AF-R4L7Y5-F1
#
_entry.id   AF-R4L7Y5-F1
#
_cell.length_a   1.000
_cell.length_b   1.000
_cell.length_c   1.000
_cell.angle_alpha   90.00
_cell.angle_beta   90.00
_cell.angle_gamma   90.00
#
_symmetry.space_group_name_H-M   'P 1'
#
loop_
_entity.id
_entity.type
_entity.pdbx_description
1 polymer ?
#
loop_
_entity_poly.entity_id
_entity_poly.type
_entity_poly.pdbx_seq_one_letter_code
_entity_poly.pdbx_strand_id
1 'polypeptide(L)' 'QVLVPTLKPGDIVILDNLSSHKRPAARELIEAVGATMMFLPPYSPDFNPIEKAFSKLKALLRKAAERTVNGLW' A
#
# COMPACT_ATOMS: atom_id res chain seq x y z
N GLN A 1 14.71 0.96 2.62
CA GLN A 1 13.49 0.15 2.38
C GLN A 1 12.55 0.40 3.55
N VAL A 2 11.23 0.63 3.33
CA VAL A 2 10.30 1.06 4.40
C VAL A 2 9.42 -0.08 4.93
N LEU A 3 8.84 -0.91 4.05
CA LEU A 3 7.87 -1.94 4.44
C LEU A 3 8.51 -3.19 5.04
N VAL A 4 9.52 -3.77 4.39
CA VAL A 4 10.10 -5.08 4.80
C VAL A 4 10.55 -5.13 6.26
N PRO A 5 11.19 -4.09 6.84
CA PRO A 5 11.56 -4.09 8.26
C PRO A 5 10.38 -4.20 9.24
N THR A 6 9.14 -3.96 8.81
CA THR A 6 7.95 -4.01 9.67
C THR A 6 7.20 -5.34 9.59
N LEU A 7 7.57 -6.23 8.66
CA LEU A 7 6.88 -7.49 8.41
C LEU A 7 7.35 -8.60 9.36
N LYS A 8 6.47 -9.56 9.62
CA LYS A 8 6.73 -10.78 10.37
C LYS A 8 6.41 -12.02 9.52
N PRO A 9 7.04 -13.17 9.81
CA PRO A 9 6.65 -14.43 9.18
C PRO A 9 5.15 -14.69 9.34
N GLY A 10 4.49 -15.05 8.23
CA GLY A 10 3.04 -15.27 8.16
C GLY A 10 2.21 -14.03 7.81
N ASP A 11 2.79 -12.83 7.78
CA ASP A 11 2.07 -11.64 7.31
C ASP A 11 1.70 -11.77 5.83
N ILE A 12 0.56 -11.18 5.45
CA ILE A 12 0.10 -11.13 4.07
C ILE A 12 0.11 -9.68 3.59
N VAL A 13 0.93 -9.41 2.58
CA VAL A 13 0.97 -8.13 1.87
C VAL A 13 0.01 -8.19 0.69
N ILE A 14 -1.09 -7.45 0.78
CA ILE A 14 -2.11 -7.34 -0.27
C ILE A 14 -1.83 -6.08 -1.10
N LEU A 15 -1.78 -6.24 -2.42
CA LEU A 15 -1.52 -5.15 -3.37
C LEU A 15 -2.62 -5.10 -4.43
N ASP A 16 -2.85 -3.92 -5.01
CA ASP A 16 -3.65 -3.82 -6.22
C ASP A 16 -2.97 -4.53 -7.41
N ASN A 17 -3.71 -4.74 -8.49
CA ASN A 17 -3.23 -5.48 -9.66
C ASN A 17 -2.43 -4.63 -10.69
N LEU A 18 -1.97 -3.43 -10.32
CA LEU A 18 -1.22 -2.54 -11.19
C LEU A 18 0.12 -3.15 -11.62
N SER A 19 0.54 -2.93 -12.87
CA SER A 19 1.76 -3.52 -13.42
C SER A 19 3.02 -3.13 -12.65
N SER A 20 3.07 -1.92 -12.07
CA SER A 20 4.18 -1.44 -11.26
C SER A 20 4.38 -2.24 -9.97
N HIS A 21 3.35 -2.92 -9.44
CA HIS A 21 3.43 -3.74 -8.24
C HIS A 21 3.96 -5.15 -8.51
N LYS A 22 4.07 -5.57 -9.77
CA LYS A 22 4.47 -6.94 -10.15
C LYS A 22 5.98 -7.12 -10.30
N ARG A 23 6.79 -6.29 -9.63
CA ARG A 23 8.25 -6.39 -9.73
C ARG A 23 8.76 -7.61 -8.97
N PRO A 24 9.53 -8.52 -9.61
CA PRO A 24 10.07 -9.71 -8.95
C PRO A 24 10.85 -9.42 -7.67
N ALA A 25 11.70 -8.38 -7.69
CA ALA A 25 12.49 -7.97 -6.53
C ALA A 25 11.63 -7.63 -5.30
N ALA A 26 10.42 -7.08 -5.47
CA ALA A 26 9.54 -6.78 -4.35
C ALA A 26 9.01 -8.06 -3.70
N ARG A 27 8.65 -9.06 -4.51
CA ARG A 27 8.20 -10.38 -4.05
C ARG A 27 9.32 -11.08 -3.28
N GLU A 28 10.51 -11.14 -3.86
CA GLU A 28 11.68 -11.79 -3.24
C GLU A 28 11.98 -11.21 -1.85
N LEU A 29 11.96 -9.89 -1.72
CA LEU A 29 12.25 -9.22 -0.44
C LEU A 29 11.16 -9.45 0.63
N ILE A 30 9.89 -9.58 0.21
CA ILE A 30 8.77 -9.89 1.12
C ILE A 30 8.80 -11.36 1.55
N GLU A 31 9.05 -12.27 0.60
CA GLU A 31 9.08 -13.71 0.88
C GLU A 31 10.32 -14.10 1.69
N ALA A 32 11.45 -13.38 1.54
CA ALA A 32 12.66 -13.59 2.34
C ALA A 32 12.46 -13.39 3.85
N VAL A 33 11.46 -12.61 4.28
CA VAL A 33 11.11 -12.43 5.70
C VAL A 33 9.97 -13.37 6.15
N GLY A 34 9.58 -14.33 5.31
CA GLY A 34 8.53 -15.30 5.60
C GLY A 34 7.11 -14.75 5.45
N ALA A 35 6.93 -13.57 4.85
CA ALA A 35 5.63 -13.01 4.52
C ALA A 35 5.19 -13.44 3.11
N THR A 36 3.91 -13.27 2.78
CA THR A 36 3.33 -13.64 1.47
C THR A 36 2.82 -12.42 0.72
N MET A 37 3.10 -12.33 -0.58
CA MET A 37 2.61 -11.26 -1.44
C MET A 37 1.43 -11.72 -2.31
N MET A 38 0.27 -11.08 -2.14
CA MET A 38 -0.97 -11.37 -2.87
C MET A 38 -1.47 -10.15 -3.64
N PHE A 39 -2.12 -10.38 -4.78
CA PHE A 39 -2.75 -9.34 -5.59
C PHE A 39 -4.26 -9.46 -5.53
N LEU A 40 -4.95 -8.31 -5.50
CA LEU A 40 -6.39 -8.27 -5.67
C LEU A 40 -6.79 -8.68 -7.10
N PRO A 41 -8.00 -9.25 -7.30
CA PRO A 41 -8.51 -9.50 -8.63
C PRO A 41 -8.61 -8.18 -9.42
N PRO A 42 -8.49 -8.23 -10.77
CA PRO A 42 -8.75 -7.07 -11.61
C PRO A 42 -10.09 -6.42 -11.28
N TYR A 43 -10.13 -5.08 -11.31
CA TYR A 43 -11.35 -4.30 -11.11
C TYR A 43 -12.12 -4.61 -9.81
N SER A 44 -11.41 -4.94 -8.74
CA SER A 44 -11.99 -5.19 -7.41
C SER A 44 -11.65 -4.09 -6.39
N PRO A 45 -12.00 -2.82 -6.65
CA PRO A 45 -11.66 -1.71 -5.76
C PRO A 45 -12.34 -1.85 -4.38
N ASP A 46 -13.49 -2.52 -4.30
CA ASP A 46 -14.22 -2.74 -3.05
C ASP A 46 -13.46 -3.61 -2.05
N PHE A 47 -12.51 -4.42 -2.52
CA PHE A 47 -11.64 -5.24 -1.69
C PHE A 47 -10.34 -4.55 -1.30
N ASN A 48 -10.16 -3.27 -1.65
CA ASN A 48 -8.98 -2.51 -1.26
C ASN A 48 -9.27 -1.65 -0.01
N PRO A 49 -8.98 -2.11 1.22
CA PRO A 49 -9.30 -1.39 2.44
C PRO A 49 -8.58 -0.03 2.54
N ILE A 50 -7.50 0.17 1.78
CA ILE A 50 -6.74 1.43 1.76
C ILE A 50 -7.54 2.58 1.17
N GLU A 51 -8.51 2.33 0.29
CA GLU A 51 -9.33 3.37 -0.35
C GLU A 51 -10.14 4.16 0.68
N LYS A 52 -10.74 3.45 1.66
CA LYS A 52 -11.49 4.08 2.76
C LYS A 52 -10.58 4.88 3.68
N ALA A 53 -9.37 4.39 3.95
CA ALA A 53 -8.38 5.10 4.75
C ALA A 53 -7.90 6.38 4.04
N PHE A 54 -7.57 6.29 2.75
CA PHE A 54 -7.17 7.44 1.95
C PHE A 54 -8.29 8.46 1.77
N SER A 55 -9.54 8.04 1.70
CA SER A 55 -10.69 8.95 1.67
C SER A 55 -10.72 9.84 2.92
N LYS A 56 -10.51 9.25 4.11
CA LYS A 56 -10.42 10.01 5.37
C LYS A 56 -9.20 10.93 5.39
N LEU A 57 -8.02 10.44 4.99
CA LEU A 57 -6.81 11.28 4.90
C LEU A 57 -7.01 12.49 3.98
N LYS A 58 -7.55 12.26 2.77
CA LYS A 58 -7.87 13.33 1.81
C LYS A 58 -8.86 14.33 2.38
N ALA A 59 -9.85 13.89 3.18
CA ALA A 59 -10.77 14.81 3.85
C ALA A 59 -10.05 15.73 4.85
N LEU A 60 -9.10 15.19 5.63
CA LEU A 60 -8.28 15.99 6.55
C LEU A 60 -7.39 17.00 5.80
N LEU A 61 -6.72 16.56 4.73
CA LEU A 61 -5.88 17.44 3.90
C LEU A 61 -6.70 18.56 3.25
N ARG A 62 -7.90 18.26 2.73
CA ARG A 62 -8.80 19.30 2.18
C ARG A 62 -9.21 20.31 3.23
N LYS A 63 -9.44 19.88 4.48
CA LYS A 63 -9.78 20.77 5.59
C LYS A 63 -8.60 21.68 5.97
N ALA A 64 -7.37 21.17 5.91
CA ALA A 64 -6.16 21.96 6.18
C ALA A 64 -5.88 23.02 5.11
N ALA A 65 -6.43 22.85 3.90
CA ALA A 65 -6.30 23.79 2.77
C ALA A 65 -4.86 24.10 2.33
N GLU A 66 -3.88 23.26 2.71
CA GLU A 66 -2.49 23.38 2.31
C GLU A 66 -2.32 23.23 0.79
N ARG A 67 -1.46 24.07 0.20
CA ARG A 67 -1.25 24.14 -1.25
C ARG A 67 0.20 23.93 -1.66
N THR A 68 1.10 23.71 -0.70
CA THR A 68 2.51 23.41 -0.95
C THR A 68 2.81 21.96 -0.62
N VAL A 69 3.70 21.33 -1.39
CA VAL A 69 4.12 19.93 -1.12
C VAL A 69 4.77 19.80 0.26
N ASN A 70 5.53 20.82 0.68
CA ASN A 70 6.21 20.82 1.97
C ASN A 70 5.25 20.86 3.17
N GLY A 71 4.06 21.45 3.02
CA GLY A 71 3.08 21.49 4.11
C GLY A 71 2.18 20.25 4.20
N LEU A 72 2.32 19.27 3.29
CA LEU A 72 1.47 18.06 3.27
C LEU A 72 1.93 16.95 4.24
N TRP A 73 3.09 17.12 4.89
CA TRP A 73 3.73 16.17 5.79
C TRP A 73 3.91 16.78 7.19
#